data_AF-A0A9W6MUQ4-F1
#
_entry.id   AF-A0A9W6MUQ4-F1
#
_cell.length_a   1.000
_cell.length_b   1.000
_cell.length_c   1.000
_cell.angle_alpha   90.00
_cell.angle_beta   90.00
_cell.angle_gamma   90.00
#
_symmetry.space_group_name_H-M   'P 1'
#
loop_
_entity.id
_entity.type
_entity.pdbx_description
1 polymer ?
#
loop_
_entity_poly.entity_id
_entity_poly.type
_entity_poly.pdbx_seq_one_letter_code
_entity_poly.pdbx_strand_id
1 'polypeptide(L)'
;MSRLVSDALAELIAMKASGEITSEEFIAARDRLRNGDGVQAPARSDAPLTATGESTATARSQPSSAKAAETVAKKPPRLRKTAAVIGVTFVALWIFGSFSGRTVYKRADYGAAWPYPNYDTATVRCETKTFGSTDRPIATVELGGVTYGLNGAARGIAGYPDPSPVEAPGKAAIASTRQAMIDDALANLCHWQQ
;
A
#
# COMPACT_ATOMS: atom_id res chain seq x y z
N MET A 1 4.30 2.79 31.33
CA MET A 1 3.17 2.60 30.38
C MET A 1 3.63 2.23 28.98
N SER A 2 4.76 2.74 28.47
CA SER A 2 5.22 2.48 27.10
C SER A 2 5.57 1.03 26.76
N ARG A 3 6.08 0.22 27.71
CA ARG A 3 6.43 -1.18 27.46
C ARG A 3 5.22 -2.05 27.09
N LEU A 4 4.08 -1.85 27.78
CA LEU A 4 2.86 -2.62 27.52
C LEU A 4 2.27 -2.35 26.14
N VAL A 5 2.38 -1.11 25.65
CA VAL A 5 1.92 -0.76 24.29
C VAL A 5 2.85 -1.34 23.24
N SER A 6 4.17 -1.38 23.49
CA SER A 6 5.13 -2.02 22.60
C SER A 6 4.88 -3.53 22.48
N ASP A 7 4.58 -4.21 23.58
CA ASP A 7 4.32 -5.66 23.59
C ASP A 7 3.01 -5.98 22.84
N ALA A 8 1.94 -5.21 23.09
CA ALA A 8 0.65 -5.40 22.42
C ALA A 8 0.72 -5.12 20.91
N LEU A 9 1.54 -4.16 20.48
CA LEU A 9 1.77 -3.91 19.05
C LEU A 9 2.55 -5.04 18.38
N ALA A 10 3.55 -5.60 19.07
CA ALA A 10 4.32 -6.74 18.57
C ALA A 10 3.42 -7.98 18.37
N GLU A 11 2.51 -8.23 19.30
CA GLU A 11 1.53 -9.31 19.21
C GLU A 11 0.57 -9.11 18.01
N LEU A 12 0.04 -7.90 17.81
CA LEU A 12 -0.79 -7.59 16.64
C LEU A 12 -0.06 -7.81 15.31
N ILE A 13 1.24 -7.49 15.25
CA ILE A 13 2.05 -7.73 14.05
C ILE A 13 2.19 -9.24 13.81
N ALA A 14 2.40 -10.03 14.86
CA ALA A 14 2.48 -11.49 14.75
C ALA A 14 1.17 -12.09 14.24
N MET A 15 0.02 -11.66 14.78
CA MET A 15 -1.31 -12.12 14.34
C MET A 15 -1.60 -11.77 12.87
N LYS A 16 -1.17 -10.58 12.42
CA LYS A 16 -1.29 -10.22 11.00
C LYS A 16 -0.41 -11.11 10.12
N ALA A 17 0.82 -11.40 10.57
CA ALA A 17 1.76 -12.22 9.82
C ALA A 17 1.33 -13.70 9.74
N SER A 18 0.66 -14.22 10.77
CA SER A 18 0.06 -15.57 10.76
C SER A 18 -1.25 -15.65 9.97
N GLY A 19 -1.86 -14.50 9.63
CA GLY A 19 -3.14 -14.41 8.93
C GLY A 19 -4.34 -14.62 9.85
N GLU A 20 -4.15 -14.58 11.17
CA GLU A 20 -5.23 -14.65 12.16
C GLU A 20 -6.13 -13.42 12.15
N ILE A 21 -5.59 -12.28 11.73
CA ILE A 21 -6.35 -11.04 11.53
C ILE A 21 -6.10 -10.49 10.13
N THR A 22 -7.14 -9.91 9.56
CA THR A 22 -7.08 -9.18 8.30
C THR A 22 -6.32 -7.86 8.46
N SER A 23 -5.88 -7.29 7.33
CA SER A 23 -5.23 -5.97 7.33
C SER A 23 -6.12 -4.86 7.91
N GLU A 24 -7.44 -4.93 7.71
CA GLU A 24 -8.39 -3.95 8.24
C GLU A 24 -8.52 -4.08 9.76
N GLU A 25 -8.60 -5.30 10.28
CA GLU A 25 -8.64 -5.58 11.73
C GLU A 25 -7.36 -5.14 12.43
N PHE A 26 -6.20 -5.34 11.80
CA PHE A 26 -4.93 -4.85 12.30
C PHE A 26 -4.92 -3.32 12.46
N ILE A 27 -5.40 -2.59 11.44
CA ILE A 27 -5.49 -1.13 11.49
C ILE A 27 -6.41 -0.68 12.63
N ALA A 28 -7.60 -1.28 12.72
CA ALA A 28 -8.57 -0.95 13.76
C ALA A 28 -8.04 -1.25 15.18
N ALA A 29 -7.37 -2.39 15.38
CA ALA A 29 -6.81 -2.77 16.68
C ALA A 29 -5.64 -1.87 17.10
N ARG A 30 -4.77 -1.52 16.14
CA ARG A 30 -3.67 -0.57 16.36
C ARG A 30 -4.20 0.82 16.74
N ASP A 31 -5.24 1.29 16.07
CA ASP A 31 -5.80 2.62 16.34
C ASP A 31 -6.42 2.67 17.75
N ARG A 32 -7.03 1.58 18.24
CA ARG A 32 -7.49 1.46 19.65
C ARG A 32 -6.33 1.53 20.65
N LEU A 33 -5.24 0.80 20.40
CA LEU A 33 -4.03 0.84 21.25
C LEU A 33 -3.45 2.26 21.32
N ARG A 34 -3.51 3.00 20.22
CA ARG A 34 -3.04 4.39 20.15
C ARG A 34 -3.93 5.35 20.93
N ASN A 35 -5.25 5.17 20.85
CA ASN A 35 -6.22 6.04 21.53
C ASN A 35 -6.37 5.72 23.02
N GLY A 36 -5.78 4.62 23.50
CA GLY A 36 -5.86 4.21 24.90
C GLY A 36 -7.15 3.48 25.25
N ASP A 37 -7.94 3.10 24.24
CA ASP A 37 -9.16 2.28 24.41
C ASP A 37 -8.74 0.83 24.64
N GLY A 38 -8.29 0.55 25.87
CA GLY A 38 -7.93 -0.78 26.32
C GLY A 38 -9.11 -1.75 26.17
N VAL A 39 -8.86 -2.85 25.45
CA VAL A 39 -9.59 -4.12 25.39
C VAL A 39 -10.96 -4.11 26.09
N GLN A 40 -12.02 -3.87 25.32
CA GLN A 40 -13.32 -4.48 25.60
C GLN A 40 -13.51 -5.58 24.57
N ALA A 41 -13.26 -6.82 25.00
CA ALA A 41 -13.58 -8.00 24.21
C ALA A 41 -15.06 -7.93 23.78
N PRO A 42 -15.41 -8.21 22.51
CA PRO A 42 -16.81 -8.30 22.15
C PRO A 42 -17.43 -9.47 22.92
N ALA A 43 -18.29 -9.14 23.88
CA ALA A 43 -19.18 -10.10 24.49
C ALA A 43 -19.97 -10.77 23.36
N ARG A 44 -19.75 -12.08 23.19
CA ARG A 44 -20.65 -12.99 22.49
C ARG A 44 -22.07 -12.66 22.96
N SER A 45 -22.83 -12.00 22.11
CA SER A 45 -24.26 -11.85 22.29
C SER A 45 -24.89 -12.87 21.37
N ASP A 46 -25.31 -13.98 21.98
CA ASP A 46 -26.18 -14.96 21.36
C ASP A 46 -27.40 -14.25 20.76
N ALA A 47 -27.73 -14.59 19.52
CA ALA A 47 -28.97 -14.19 18.89
C ALA A 47 -30.18 -14.68 19.70
N PRO A 48 -31.33 -14.01 19.55
CA PRO A 48 -32.40 -14.75 18.89
C PRO A 48 -33.07 -13.98 17.75
N LEU A 49 -33.51 -14.79 16.79
CA LEU A 49 -34.30 -14.49 15.61
C LEU A 49 -35.67 -13.86 15.94
N THR A 50 -36.03 -12.82 15.19
CA THR A 50 -37.40 -12.46 14.76
C THR A 50 -37.25 -11.55 13.55
N ALA A 51 -37.38 -12.02 12.32
CA ALA A 51 -38.61 -12.29 11.56
C ALA A 51 -39.39 -11.03 11.12
N THR A 52 -39.61 -10.98 9.80
CA THR A 52 -40.68 -10.30 9.04
C THR A 52 -40.64 -8.78 8.85
N GLY A 53 -40.53 -8.39 7.57
CA GLY A 53 -40.67 -7.02 7.07
C GLY A 53 -40.49 -6.97 5.54
N GLU A 54 -41.29 -7.76 4.83
CA GLU A 54 -41.48 -7.69 3.37
C GLU A 54 -42.24 -6.39 3.03
N SER A 55 -41.72 -5.58 2.09
CA SER A 55 -42.58 -4.67 1.32
C SER A 55 -41.96 -4.36 -0.05
N THR A 56 -42.62 -4.93 -1.03
CA THR A 56 -42.61 -4.73 -2.48
C THR A 56 -42.76 -3.26 -2.87
N ALA A 57 -42.04 -2.84 -3.92
CA ALA A 57 -42.52 -1.81 -4.85
C ALA A 57 -41.95 -2.06 -6.25
N THR A 58 -42.82 -2.57 -7.12
CA THR A 58 -42.65 -2.72 -8.56
C THR A 58 -43.17 -1.46 -9.28
N ALA A 59 -42.42 -0.92 -10.25
CA ALA A 59 -42.90 -0.17 -11.43
C ALA A 59 -41.69 0.07 -12.35
N ARG A 60 -41.45 -0.67 -13.44
CA ARG A 60 -42.09 -0.72 -14.77
C ARG A 60 -42.27 0.65 -15.46
N SER A 61 -41.43 0.94 -16.47
CA SER A 61 -41.81 1.10 -17.90
C SER A 61 -40.86 2.04 -18.69
N GLN A 62 -40.17 1.48 -19.68
CA GLN A 62 -39.67 2.09 -20.92
C GLN A 62 -40.85 2.62 -21.78
N PRO A 63 -40.69 3.54 -22.78
CA PRO A 63 -40.13 3.20 -24.11
C PRO A 63 -39.38 4.36 -24.86
N SER A 64 -38.34 4.07 -25.64
CA SER A 64 -38.30 3.90 -27.11
C SER A 64 -38.07 5.17 -27.94
N SER A 65 -36.95 5.18 -28.69
CA SER A 65 -36.79 5.53 -30.11
C SER A 65 -35.29 5.85 -30.36
N ALA A 66 -34.44 5.03 -30.98
CA ALA A 66 -34.43 4.45 -32.33
C ALA A 66 -34.23 5.47 -33.48
N LYS A 67 -33.03 5.48 -34.07
CA LYS A 67 -32.69 5.41 -35.53
C LYS A 67 -31.21 5.76 -35.71
N ALA A 68 -30.32 4.90 -36.22
CA ALA A 68 -30.24 4.13 -37.48
C ALA A 68 -29.49 4.87 -38.62
N ALA A 69 -28.35 4.30 -39.00
CA ALA A 69 -27.76 4.21 -40.36
C ALA A 69 -26.45 3.37 -40.18
N GLU A 70 -26.32 2.08 -40.55
CA GLU A 70 -26.29 1.46 -41.89
C GLU A 70 -25.44 2.27 -42.88
N THR A 71 -24.45 1.76 -43.63
CA THR A 71 -23.96 0.43 -44.07
C THR A 71 -22.48 0.65 -44.49
N VAL A 72 -21.56 -0.31 -44.64
CA VAL A 72 -21.38 -1.18 -45.82
C VAL A 72 -20.14 -2.07 -45.58
N ALA A 73 -20.26 -3.33 -45.97
CA ALA A 73 -19.28 -4.40 -45.90
C ALA A 73 -18.09 -4.30 -46.87
N LYS A 74 -16.97 -4.97 -46.54
CA LYS A 74 -16.27 -5.91 -47.44
C LYS A 74 -15.18 -6.74 -46.72
N LYS A 75 -15.22 -8.05 -46.96
CA LYS A 75 -14.31 -9.13 -46.48
C LYS A 75 -12.98 -9.17 -47.31
N PRO A 76 -11.98 -10.03 -46.95
CA PRO A 76 -10.55 -9.73 -47.03
C PRO A 76 -9.81 -10.55 -48.12
N PRO A 77 -8.47 -10.40 -48.23
CA PRO A 77 -7.64 -11.51 -48.71
C PRO A 77 -6.45 -11.85 -47.80
N ARG A 78 -6.44 -13.15 -47.43
CA ARG A 78 -5.34 -14.13 -47.47
C ARG A 78 -3.90 -13.71 -47.06
N LEU A 79 -3.52 -14.22 -45.88
CA LEU A 79 -2.42 -15.17 -45.64
C LEU A 79 -1.15 -15.03 -46.51
N ARG A 80 -0.06 -14.54 -45.91
CA ARG A 80 1.30 -15.04 -46.20
C ARG A 80 2.01 -15.35 -44.88
N LYS A 81 2.38 -16.62 -44.76
CA LYS A 81 3.26 -17.17 -43.74
C LYS A 81 4.66 -16.61 -43.97
N THR A 82 5.30 -16.07 -42.93
CA THR A 82 6.76 -16.07 -42.81
C THR A 82 7.13 -16.60 -41.44
N ALA A 83 7.99 -17.61 -41.48
CA ALA A 83 8.41 -18.42 -40.37
C ALA A 83 9.49 -17.72 -39.53
N ALA A 84 9.46 -18.06 -38.24
CA ALA A 84 10.49 -18.06 -37.22
C ALA A 84 11.89 -17.52 -37.56
N VAL A 85 12.34 -16.56 -36.74
CA VAL A 85 13.68 -16.61 -36.13
C VAL A 85 13.50 -16.44 -34.62
N ILE A 86 13.48 -17.58 -33.92
CA ILE A 86 13.64 -17.67 -32.48
C ILE A 86 15.15 -17.73 -32.25
N GLY A 87 15.69 -16.76 -31.51
CA GLY A 87 17.10 -16.80 -31.11
C GLY A 87 17.52 -15.52 -30.43
N VAL A 88 17.66 -15.58 -29.10
CA VAL A 88 18.11 -14.54 -28.16
C VAL A 88 17.03 -13.55 -27.68
N THR A 89 15.98 -14.06 -27.04
CA THR A 89 15.12 -13.30 -26.11
C THR A 89 15.23 -13.88 -24.70
N PHE A 90 16.43 -13.79 -24.09
CA PHE A 90 16.65 -14.21 -22.70
C PHE A 90 17.56 -13.26 -21.91
N VAL A 91 17.58 -11.96 -22.24
CA VAL A 91 18.24 -10.90 -21.44
C VAL A 91 17.33 -9.67 -21.37
N ALA A 92 16.10 -9.84 -20.90
CA ALA A 92 15.17 -8.72 -20.72
C ALA A 92 14.32 -8.82 -19.44
N LEU A 93 14.77 -9.59 -18.44
CA LEU A 93 13.96 -9.89 -17.25
C LEU A 93 14.75 -9.85 -15.93
N TRP A 94 15.79 -9.01 -15.85
CA TRP A 94 16.54 -8.74 -14.62
C TRP A 94 16.86 -7.25 -14.37
N ILE A 95 16.17 -6.32 -15.05
CA ILE A 95 16.30 -4.86 -14.81
C ILE A 95 14.91 -4.20 -14.70
N PHE A 96 14.07 -4.70 -13.80
CA PHE A 96 12.83 -4.04 -13.38
C PHE A 96 12.90 -3.74 -11.88
N GLY A 97 13.88 -2.93 -11.48
CA GLY A 97 14.04 -2.46 -10.10
C GLY A 97 13.30 -1.16 -9.76
N SER A 98 12.83 -0.40 -10.76
CA SER A 98 12.34 0.97 -10.54
C SER A 98 11.20 1.41 -11.47
N PHE A 99 10.36 0.49 -11.93
CA PHE A 99 9.16 0.89 -12.68
C PHE A 99 8.08 1.34 -11.68
N SER A 100 7.68 2.62 -11.78
CA SER A 100 6.52 3.24 -11.09
C SER A 100 6.75 3.82 -9.67
N GLY A 101 7.68 4.78 -9.52
CA GLY A 101 7.74 5.62 -8.31
C GLY A 101 7.99 4.84 -7.01
N ARG A 102 8.61 3.66 -7.13
CA ARG A 102 8.88 2.72 -6.03
C ARG A 102 10.29 2.15 -6.14
N THR A 103 10.95 1.99 -5.00
CA THR A 103 12.22 1.27 -4.82
C THR A 103 12.06 0.23 -3.72
N VAL A 104 12.68 -0.94 -3.89
CA VAL A 104 12.73 -1.98 -2.85
C VAL A 104 14.14 -2.01 -2.26
N TYR A 105 14.27 -1.67 -0.99
CA TYR A 105 15.52 -1.80 -0.24
C TYR A 105 15.54 -3.13 0.50
N LYS A 106 16.71 -3.77 0.57
CA LYS A 106 16.90 -5.02 1.29
C LYS A 106 17.86 -4.81 2.46
N ARG A 107 17.61 -5.50 3.56
CA ARG A 107 18.50 -5.53 4.73
C ARG A 107 19.93 -5.88 4.38
N ALA A 108 20.11 -6.83 3.46
CA ALA A 108 21.43 -7.29 3.02
C ALA A 108 22.32 -6.16 2.48
N ASP A 109 21.72 -5.13 1.88
CA ASP A 109 22.45 -4.01 1.28
C ASP A 109 22.97 -3.00 2.33
N TYR A 110 22.37 -2.99 3.52
CA TYR A 110 22.66 -2.02 4.59
C TYR A 110 23.29 -2.65 5.84
N GLY A 111 23.20 -3.97 6.01
CA GLY A 111 23.74 -4.68 7.16
C GLY A 111 23.26 -4.08 8.49
N ALA A 112 24.21 -3.67 9.34
CA ALA A 112 23.92 -3.09 10.64
C ALA A 112 23.28 -1.68 10.60
N ALA A 113 23.29 -1.02 9.44
CA ALA A 113 22.65 0.28 9.25
C ALA A 113 21.16 0.14 8.85
N TRP A 114 20.67 -1.09 8.66
CA TRP A 114 19.28 -1.34 8.32
C TRP A 114 18.31 -0.84 9.40
N PRO A 115 17.36 0.06 9.06
CA PRO A 115 16.52 0.71 10.06
C PRO A 115 15.41 -0.19 10.63
N TYR A 116 15.01 -1.26 9.94
CA TYR A 116 13.79 -2.03 10.23
C TYR A 116 14.09 -3.49 10.65
N PRO A 117 14.47 -3.76 11.91
CA PRO A 117 15.02 -5.05 12.34
C PRO A 117 14.07 -6.25 12.24
N ASN A 118 12.77 -6.01 12.09
CA ASN A 118 11.77 -7.08 11.93
C ASN A 118 11.42 -7.37 10.45
N TYR A 119 12.00 -6.63 9.51
CA TYR A 119 11.70 -6.75 8.09
C TYR A 119 12.98 -6.91 7.26
N ASP A 120 13.02 -7.85 6.34
CA ASP A 120 14.16 -8.05 5.43
C ASP A 120 14.12 -7.12 4.23
N THR A 121 12.95 -6.56 3.93
CA THR A 121 12.75 -5.63 2.81
C THR A 121 11.87 -4.46 3.24
N ALA A 122 12.11 -3.32 2.62
CA ALA A 122 11.31 -2.11 2.76
C ALA A 122 10.99 -1.59 1.37
N THR A 123 9.71 -1.41 1.09
CA THR A 123 9.26 -0.84 -0.17
C THR A 123 9.04 0.63 0.04
N VAL A 124 9.85 1.48 -0.59
CA VAL A 124 9.66 2.93 -0.53
C VAL A 124 8.96 3.39 -1.79
N ARG A 125 7.97 4.27 -1.62
CA ARG A 125 7.23 4.90 -2.71
C ARG A 125 7.29 6.41 -2.55
N CYS A 126 7.29 7.12 -3.67
CA CYS A 126 7.12 8.56 -3.67
C CYS A 126 6.06 8.95 -4.68
N GLU A 127 5.13 9.79 -4.26
CA GLU A 127 4.08 10.36 -5.09
C GLU A 127 3.98 11.87 -4.85
N THR A 128 3.76 12.65 -5.89
CA THR A 128 3.45 14.08 -5.75
C THR A 128 1.94 14.24 -5.62
N LYS A 129 1.50 14.85 -4.51
CA LYS A 129 0.07 15.13 -4.26
C LYS A 129 -0.15 16.62 -4.09
N THR A 130 -1.24 17.11 -4.68
CA THR A 130 -1.68 18.50 -4.53
C THR A 130 -2.55 18.63 -3.27
N PHE A 131 -2.17 19.55 -2.39
CA PHE A 131 -2.94 19.90 -1.21
C PHE A 131 -3.32 21.38 -1.27
N GLY A 132 -4.60 21.66 -1.51
CA GLY A 132 -5.03 23.01 -1.82
C GLY A 132 -4.42 23.48 -3.14
N SER A 133 -3.57 24.51 -3.10
CA SER A 133 -2.88 25.07 -4.26
C SER A 133 -1.38 24.71 -4.30
N THR A 134 -0.93 23.72 -3.51
CA THR A 134 0.49 23.40 -3.39
C THR A 134 0.74 21.92 -3.55
N ASP A 135 1.66 21.59 -4.45
CA ASP A 135 2.16 20.23 -4.62
C ASP A 135 3.19 19.90 -3.53
N ARG A 136 3.08 18.68 -2.99
CA ARG A 136 4.00 18.16 -1.97
C ARG A 136 4.39 16.73 -2.32
N PRO A 137 5.68 16.36 -2.19
CA PRO A 137 6.12 14.99 -2.35
C PRO A 137 5.77 14.19 -1.09
N ILE A 138 5.16 13.04 -1.27
CA ILE A 138 4.73 12.12 -0.22
C ILE A 138 5.59 10.87 -0.32
N ALA A 139 6.63 10.83 0.52
CA ALA A 139 7.51 9.67 0.62
C ALA A 139 6.97 8.71 1.69
N THR A 140 6.73 7.46 1.31
CA THR A 140 6.17 6.42 2.18
C THR A 140 7.00 5.15 2.14
N VAL A 141 6.92 4.35 3.19
CA VAL A 141 7.52 3.01 3.27
C VAL A 141 6.48 1.98 3.64
N GLU A 142 6.43 0.87 2.91
CA GLU A 142 5.59 -0.28 3.18
C GLU A 142 6.41 -1.36 3.90
N LEU A 143 5.99 -1.69 5.12
CA LEU A 143 6.61 -2.68 6.02
C LEU A 143 5.51 -3.62 6.53
N GLY A 144 5.61 -4.92 6.27
CA GLY A 144 4.61 -5.90 6.71
C GLY A 144 3.19 -5.58 6.22
N GLY A 145 3.06 -5.00 5.03
CA GLY A 145 1.77 -4.57 4.46
C GLY A 145 1.12 -3.37 5.19
N VAL A 146 1.90 -2.58 5.93
CA VAL A 146 1.46 -1.30 6.51
C VAL A 146 2.30 -0.19 5.89
N THR A 147 1.65 0.87 5.42
CA THR A 147 2.31 2.03 4.83
C THR A 147 2.54 3.11 5.90
N TYR A 148 3.80 3.52 6.06
CA TYR A 148 4.24 4.56 6.99
C TYR A 148 4.77 5.78 6.23
N GLY A 149 4.69 6.95 6.84
CA GLY A 149 5.18 8.20 6.27
C GLY A 149 6.65 8.43 6.58
N LEU A 150 7.48 8.58 5.56
CA LEU A 150 8.92 8.82 5.75
C LEU A 150 9.26 10.30 5.95
N ASN A 151 8.56 11.21 5.26
CA ASN A 151 8.81 12.65 5.35
C ASN A 151 7.72 13.40 6.12
N GLY A 152 7.96 14.70 6.37
CA GLY A 152 7.01 15.55 7.11
C GLY A 152 5.67 15.69 6.41
N ALA A 153 5.63 15.77 5.07
CA ALA A 153 4.39 15.85 4.32
C ALA A 153 3.57 14.56 4.42
N ALA A 154 4.21 13.39 4.34
CA ALA A 154 3.55 12.11 4.50
C ALA A 154 2.92 11.95 5.90
N ARG A 155 3.67 12.27 6.96
CA ARG A 155 3.17 12.14 8.36
C ARG A 155 2.21 13.24 8.78
N GLY A 156 2.39 14.44 8.23
CA GLY A 156 1.55 15.60 8.50
C GLY A 156 0.30 15.57 7.64
N ILE A 157 0.38 16.20 6.47
CA ILE A 157 -0.79 16.49 5.64
C ILE A 157 -1.44 15.25 5.02
N ALA A 158 -0.66 14.20 4.74
CA ALA A 158 -1.19 12.95 4.20
C ALA A 158 -1.59 11.92 5.27
N GLY A 159 -1.32 12.18 6.56
CA GLY A 159 -1.80 11.38 7.69
C GLY A 159 -1.23 9.96 7.81
N TYR A 160 -0.13 9.64 7.14
CA TYR A 160 0.49 8.32 7.27
C TYR A 160 1.12 8.14 8.67
N PRO A 161 1.08 6.92 9.25
CA PRO A 161 1.67 6.65 10.56
C PRO A 161 3.19 6.82 10.55
N ASP A 162 3.76 7.14 11.71
CA ASP A 162 5.20 7.26 11.92
C ASP A 162 5.87 5.86 11.94
N PRO A 163 6.94 5.60 11.17
CA PRO A 163 7.66 4.34 11.22
C PRO A 163 8.54 4.17 12.48
N SER A 164 8.83 5.22 13.25
CA SER A 164 9.74 5.13 14.41
C SER A 164 9.41 4.06 15.46
N PRO A 165 8.16 3.66 15.73
CA PRO A 165 7.87 2.52 16.61
C PRO A 165 8.35 1.16 16.09
N VAL A 166 8.57 1.01 14.78
CA VAL A 166 9.07 -0.22 14.16
C VAL A 166 10.53 -0.12 13.74
N GLU A 167 11.17 1.03 13.98
CA GLU A 167 12.61 1.23 13.77
C GLU A 167 13.41 0.63 14.94
N ALA A 168 14.65 0.23 14.65
CA ALA A 168 15.56 -0.20 15.72
C ALA A 168 15.87 0.96 16.68
N PRO A 169 15.83 0.74 18.02
CA PRO A 169 16.11 1.78 19.00
C PRO A 169 17.58 2.16 18.96
N GLY A 170 17.85 3.43 18.66
CA GLY A 170 19.17 4.04 18.73
C GLY A 170 20.08 3.70 17.54
N LYS A 171 20.47 4.74 16.80
CA LYS A 171 21.81 4.98 16.21
C LYS A 171 21.74 6.14 15.22
N ALA A 172 22.77 6.98 15.22
CA ALA A 172 22.99 7.96 14.15
C ALA A 172 23.02 7.30 12.76
N ALA A 173 23.54 6.07 12.67
CA ALA A 173 23.56 5.28 11.44
C ALA A 173 22.16 4.94 10.91
N ILE A 174 21.21 4.62 11.79
CA ILE A 174 19.81 4.33 11.41
C ILE A 174 19.14 5.61 10.90
N ALA A 175 19.36 6.73 11.59
CA ALA A 175 18.86 8.03 11.16
C ALA A 175 19.44 8.44 9.81
N SER A 176 20.73 8.22 9.56
CA SER A 176 21.36 8.52 8.27
C SER A 176 20.85 7.62 7.15
N THR A 177 20.65 6.33 7.39
CA THR A 177 20.10 5.42 6.38
C THR A 177 18.65 5.76 6.04
N ARG A 178 17.84 6.09 7.05
CA ARG A 178 16.47 6.57 6.83
C ARG A 178 16.46 7.87 6.03
N GLN A 179 17.33 8.81 6.38
CA GLN A 179 17.44 10.08 5.65
C GLN A 179 17.85 9.83 4.20
N ALA A 180 18.83 8.95 3.96
CA ALA A 180 19.23 8.57 2.60
C ALA A 180 18.07 7.94 1.80
N MET A 181 17.22 7.10 2.41
CA MET A 181 16.01 6.58 1.76
C MET A 181 15.00 7.68 1.42
N ILE A 182 14.86 8.71 2.28
CA ILE A 182 14.01 9.87 2.00
C ILE A 182 14.57 10.66 0.82
N ASP A 183 15.86 11.00 0.87
CA ASP A 183 16.51 11.81 -0.15
C ASP A 183 16.50 11.11 -1.51
N ASP A 184 16.77 9.80 -1.54
CA ASP A 184 16.66 8.96 -2.73
C ASP A 184 15.23 8.93 -3.28
N ALA A 185 14.23 8.76 -2.42
CA ALA A 185 12.82 8.78 -2.84
C ALA A 185 12.41 10.14 -3.43
N LEU A 186 12.80 11.24 -2.79
CA LEU A 186 12.48 12.59 -3.28
C LEU A 186 13.17 12.86 -4.62
N ALA A 187 14.47 12.60 -4.72
CA ALA A 187 15.25 12.90 -5.91
C ALA A 187 14.91 11.96 -7.09
N ASN A 188 14.84 10.65 -6.84
CA ASN A 188 14.81 9.65 -7.90
C ASN A 188 13.41 9.09 -8.19
N LEU A 189 12.47 9.15 -7.23
CA LEU A 189 11.11 8.65 -7.43
C LEU A 189 10.09 9.77 -7.69
N CYS A 190 10.15 10.86 -6.92
CA CYS A 190 9.28 12.01 -7.14
C CYS A 190 9.87 13.07 -8.10
N HIS A 191 11.16 12.99 -8.43
CA HIS A 191 11.89 14.05 -9.14
C HIS A 191 11.72 15.44 -8.48
N TRP A 192 11.62 15.45 -7.15
CA TRP A 192 11.43 16.65 -6.35
C TRP A 192 12.78 17.29 -6.04
N GLN A 193 13.03 18.45 -6.63
CA GLN A 193 14.20 19.27 -6.31
C GLN A 193 13.83 20.23 -5.17
N GLN A 194 14.62 20.21 -4.09
CA GLN A 194 14.52 21.17 -2.98
C GLN A 194 15.25 22.46 -3.31
#